data_AF-A0A8C6SNR5-F1
#
_entry.id   AF-A0A8C6SNR5-F1
#
_cell.length_a   1.000
_cell.length_b   1.000
_cell.length_c   1.000
_cell.angle_alpha   90.00
_cell.angle_beta   90.00
_cell.angle_gamma   90.00
#
_symmetry.space_group_name_H-M   'P 1'
#
loop_
_entity.id
_entity.type
_entity.pdbx_description
1 polymer ?
#
loop_
_entity_poly.entity_id
_entity_poly.type
_entity_poly.pdbx_seq_one_letter_code
_entity_poly.pdbx_strand_id
1 'polypeptide(L)'
;CCNFLRAEDDCPVSCMCARESGTVTCRDGEDFGELPVNLPEWTSNLIVQGKNLSILQRGAFIDNTTEMEITTVCLSYNGIQVIEPYAFLGLSRLHLLDLSHNRLESISTRAFFGLPQLRSLYLNYSFYLRKPPQTRSCGKQTESYSSTAALARLPGLNPFHCNCDLEEFYYWLKNSSQCPDAGRLMCSEPESKRGALVERLRAEDVDCNLENLEAVSYVFLGLVLALIGVVFLMVLYLNRGGIKRWLNNIREACRDQMEIYHYRYEQDSDPRLANVAV
;
A
#
# COMPACT_ATOMS: atom_id res chain seq x y z
N CYS A 1 46.13 -26.38 9.54
CA CYS A 1 45.15 -27.21 8.82
C CYS A 1 43.88 -27.31 9.65
N CYS A 2 42.88 -26.47 9.38
CA CYS A 2 41.53 -26.73 9.87
C CYS A 2 40.88 -27.68 8.86
N ASN A 3 40.64 -28.92 9.27
CA ASN A 3 39.94 -29.91 8.45
C ASN A 3 38.48 -29.47 8.32
N PHE A 4 38.16 -28.80 7.21
CA PHE A 4 36.80 -28.77 6.70
C PHE A 4 36.48 -30.17 6.19
N LEU A 5 35.90 -30.99 7.06
CA LEU A 5 35.17 -32.17 6.62
C LEU A 5 34.01 -31.63 5.78
N ARG A 6 34.04 -31.98 4.50
CA ARG A 6 32.90 -31.87 3.58
C ARG A 6 31.84 -32.84 4.10
N ALA A 7 31.13 -32.43 5.15
CA ALA A 7 30.21 -33.28 5.88
C ALA A 7 28.83 -33.21 5.23
N GLU A 8 28.45 -34.35 4.64
CA GLU A 8 27.09 -34.82 4.33
C GLU A 8 26.39 -34.18 3.10
N ASP A 9 25.82 -35.06 2.27
CA ASP A 9 25.31 -34.83 0.90
C ASP A 9 24.19 -33.78 0.74
N ASP A 10 23.79 -33.10 1.83
CA ASP A 10 22.70 -32.11 1.87
C ASP A 10 23.19 -30.65 1.93
N CYS A 11 24.50 -30.38 2.00
CA CYS A 11 24.99 -29.00 2.04
C CYS A 11 25.02 -28.35 0.63
N PRO A 12 24.44 -27.14 0.43
CA PRO A 12 24.51 -26.46 -0.86
C PRO A 12 25.94 -26.21 -1.32
N VAL A 13 26.20 -26.40 -2.62
CA VAL A 13 27.54 -26.40 -3.23
C VAL A 13 28.33 -25.10 -2.98
N SER A 14 27.63 -23.97 -2.97
CA SER A 14 28.17 -22.63 -2.76
C SER A 14 28.19 -22.20 -1.28
N CYS A 15 28.02 -23.14 -0.35
CA CYS A 15 27.86 -22.87 1.08
C CYS A 15 28.72 -23.81 1.95
N MET A 16 28.92 -23.38 3.19
CA MET A 16 29.62 -24.10 4.23
C MET A 16 28.64 -24.40 5.36
N CYS A 17 28.47 -25.68 5.68
CA CYS A 17 27.49 -26.16 6.64
C CYS A 17 28.17 -26.62 7.93
N ALA A 18 27.65 -26.20 9.08
CA ALA A 18 28.14 -26.54 10.41
C ALA A 18 26.98 -27.07 11.27
N ARG A 19 26.66 -28.36 11.12
CA ARG A 19 25.51 -29.04 11.72
C ARG A 19 25.43 -28.91 13.25
N GLU A 20 26.56 -29.00 13.94
CA GLU A 20 26.62 -28.86 15.41
C GLU A 20 26.08 -27.50 15.90
N SER A 21 26.27 -26.46 15.09
CA SER A 21 25.80 -25.10 15.38
C SER A 21 24.51 -24.73 14.64
N GLY A 22 23.97 -25.65 13.82
CA GLY A 22 22.83 -25.38 12.94
C GLY A 22 23.08 -24.24 11.93
N THR A 23 24.33 -23.98 11.55
CA THR A 23 24.70 -22.79 10.76
C THR A 23 25.04 -23.15 9.32
N VAL A 24 24.44 -22.44 8.37
CA VAL A 24 24.77 -22.49 6.94
C VAL A 24 25.31 -21.12 6.54
N THR A 25 26.55 -21.10 6.04
CA THR A 25 27.24 -19.87 5.61
C THR A 25 27.53 -19.91 4.12
N CYS A 26 26.95 -18.99 3.37
CA CYS A 26 27.13 -18.83 1.94
C CYS A 26 27.83 -17.49 1.71
N ARG A 27 29.11 -17.54 1.31
CA ARG A 27 29.90 -16.36 0.94
C ARG A 27 30.40 -16.54 -0.48
N ASP A 28 30.59 -15.42 -1.18
CA ASP A 28 31.35 -15.29 -2.43
C ASP A 28 31.45 -16.58 -3.28
N GLY A 29 30.59 -16.72 -4.29
CA GLY A 29 30.58 -17.87 -5.20
C GLY A 29 30.01 -17.52 -6.58
N GLU A 30 30.07 -18.46 -7.53
CA GLU A 30 29.70 -18.26 -8.94
C GLU A 30 28.21 -17.91 -9.15
N ASP A 31 27.33 -18.35 -8.23
CA ASP A 31 25.89 -18.04 -8.23
C ASP A 31 25.65 -16.64 -7.65
N PHE A 32 25.77 -15.60 -8.47
CA PHE A 32 25.44 -14.22 -8.12
C PHE A 32 23.94 -13.95 -8.30
N GLY A 33 23.33 -13.26 -7.33
CA GLY A 33 21.97 -12.72 -7.44
C GLY A 33 20.84 -13.64 -6.96
N GLU A 34 21.15 -14.86 -6.53
CA GLU A 34 20.16 -15.83 -6.04
C GLU A 34 20.47 -16.31 -4.62
N LEU A 35 19.42 -16.67 -3.87
CA LEU A 35 19.54 -17.31 -2.57
C LEU A 35 19.83 -18.81 -2.74
N PRO A 36 20.56 -19.44 -1.80
CA PRO A 36 20.82 -20.87 -1.85
C PRO A 36 19.50 -21.67 -1.78
N VAL A 37 19.32 -22.58 -2.73
CA VAL A 37 18.21 -23.54 -2.74
C VAL A 37 18.57 -24.80 -1.96
N ASN A 38 17.55 -25.55 -1.51
CA ASN A 38 17.70 -26.81 -0.77
C ASN A 38 18.53 -26.66 0.52
N LEU A 39 18.10 -25.77 1.41
CA LEU A 39 18.72 -25.65 2.71
C LEU A 39 18.42 -26.90 3.56
N PRO A 40 19.39 -27.42 4.32
CA PRO A 40 19.14 -28.56 5.20
C PRO A 40 18.03 -28.27 6.21
N GLU A 41 17.17 -29.24 6.51
CA GLU A 41 16.02 -29.08 7.44
C GLU A 41 16.44 -28.62 8.84
N TRP A 42 17.65 -28.98 9.29
CA TRP A 42 18.19 -28.61 10.60
C TRP A 42 18.73 -27.17 10.65
N THR A 43 18.68 -26.41 9.55
CA THR A 43 19.23 -25.05 9.47
C THR A 43 18.48 -24.13 10.43
N SER A 44 19.22 -23.58 11.40
CA SER A 44 18.68 -22.58 12.34
C SER A 44 19.26 -21.18 12.09
N ASN A 45 20.51 -21.11 11.59
CA ASN A 45 21.22 -19.87 11.32
C ASN A 45 21.65 -19.83 9.86
N LEU A 46 21.12 -18.89 9.09
CA LEU A 46 21.49 -18.68 7.69
C LEU A 46 22.29 -17.38 7.55
N ILE A 47 23.50 -17.49 7.02
CA ILE A 47 24.37 -16.35 6.77
C ILE A 47 24.66 -16.31 5.27
N VAL A 48 24.18 -15.28 4.59
CA VAL A 48 24.45 -15.03 3.16
C VAL A 48 25.09 -13.66 3.05
N GLN A 49 26.31 -13.58 2.48
CA GLN A 49 27.04 -12.33 2.33
C GLN A 49 27.75 -12.29 0.98
N GLY A 50 27.85 -11.11 0.36
CA GLY A 50 28.61 -10.93 -0.89
C GLY A 50 27.93 -11.50 -2.15
N LYS A 51 26.65 -11.88 -2.08
CA LYS A 51 25.93 -12.52 -3.22
C LYS A 51 25.28 -11.55 -4.21
N ASN A 52 25.42 -10.23 -4.01
CA ASN A 52 24.81 -9.20 -4.86
C ASN A 52 23.30 -9.41 -5.12
N LEU A 53 22.56 -9.75 -4.06
CA LEU A 53 21.11 -9.97 -4.09
C LEU A 53 20.39 -8.64 -4.28
N SER A 54 20.26 -8.15 -5.52
CA SER A 54 19.66 -6.84 -5.78
C SER A 54 18.19 -6.74 -5.33
N ILE A 55 17.42 -7.82 -5.46
CA ILE A 55 16.00 -7.89 -5.13
C ILE A 55 15.75 -9.13 -4.28
N LEU A 56 15.08 -8.96 -3.14
CA LEU A 56 14.56 -10.07 -2.36
C LEU A 56 13.09 -10.28 -2.72
N GLN A 57 12.82 -11.36 -3.44
CA GLN A 57 11.51 -11.65 -4.03
C GLN A 57 10.49 -12.15 -3.00
N ARG A 58 9.20 -12.06 -3.34
CA ARG A 58 8.12 -12.67 -2.58
C ARG A 58 8.37 -14.16 -2.32
N GLY A 59 8.28 -14.58 -1.06
CA GLY A 59 8.41 -15.99 -0.69
C GLY A 59 9.81 -16.57 -0.92
N ALA A 60 10.84 -15.73 -0.85
CA ALA A 60 12.23 -16.12 -1.08
C ALA A 60 12.76 -17.23 -0.16
N PHE A 61 12.05 -17.51 0.94
CA PHE A 61 12.38 -18.55 1.92
C PHE A 61 11.26 -19.60 2.06
N ILE A 62 10.36 -19.69 1.08
CA ILE A 62 9.37 -20.76 1.03
C ILE A 62 10.04 -21.97 0.37
N ASP A 63 10.10 -23.08 1.10
CA ASP A 63 10.43 -24.39 0.52
C ASP A 63 9.19 -25.30 0.60
N ASN A 64 9.09 -26.24 -0.33
CA ASN A 64 7.88 -27.02 -0.61
C ASN A 64 7.57 -28.09 0.44
N THR A 65 8.41 -28.30 1.44
CA THR A 65 8.39 -29.51 2.27
C THR A 65 8.08 -29.28 3.75
N THR A 66 8.45 -28.14 4.37
CA THR A 66 8.14 -27.85 5.79
C THR A 66 8.26 -26.36 6.13
N GLU A 67 7.63 -25.90 7.22
CA GLU A 67 7.97 -24.60 7.84
C GLU A 67 9.44 -24.62 8.27
N MET A 68 10.24 -23.65 7.80
CA MET A 68 11.64 -23.58 8.15
C MET A 68 11.84 -23.19 9.62
N GLU A 69 12.70 -23.92 10.31
CA GLU A 69 13.05 -23.73 11.73
C GLU A 69 14.13 -22.65 11.96
N ILE A 70 14.31 -21.76 10.98
CA ILE A 70 15.34 -20.73 10.99
C ILE A 70 14.98 -19.65 12.01
N THR A 71 15.93 -19.38 12.91
CA THR A 71 15.81 -18.38 13.97
C THR A 71 16.63 -17.13 13.67
N THR A 72 17.70 -17.25 12.88
CA THR A 72 18.59 -16.14 12.55
C THR A 72 18.86 -16.10 11.05
N VAL A 73 18.64 -14.95 10.43
CA VAL A 73 18.99 -14.68 9.04
C VAL A 73 19.88 -13.45 8.97
N CYS A 74 21.07 -13.61 8.40
CA CYS A 74 22.01 -12.52 8.13
C CYS A 74 22.19 -12.37 6.62
N LEU A 75 21.68 -11.27 6.08
CA LEU A 75 21.75 -10.89 4.66
C LEU A 75 22.59 -9.63 4.46
N SER A 76 23.51 -9.34 5.38
CA SER A 76 24.33 -8.13 5.32
C SER A 76 25.29 -8.14 4.14
N TYR A 77 25.65 -6.95 3.64
CA TYR A 77 26.60 -6.78 2.54
C TYR A 77 26.21 -7.50 1.23
N ASN A 78 24.90 -7.67 0.95
CA ASN A 78 24.43 -8.29 -0.30
C ASN A 78 24.00 -7.29 -1.36
N GLY A 79 24.00 -5.99 -1.08
CA GLY A 79 23.62 -5.00 -2.08
C GLY A 79 22.11 -4.93 -2.37
N ILE A 80 21.28 -5.43 -1.45
CA ILE A 80 19.81 -5.46 -1.62
C ILE A 80 19.27 -4.04 -1.78
N GLN A 81 18.51 -3.81 -2.85
CA GLN A 81 17.86 -2.55 -3.19
C GLN A 81 16.35 -2.62 -2.94
N VAL A 82 15.71 -3.74 -3.28
CA VAL A 82 14.25 -3.89 -3.16
C VAL A 82 13.92 -5.13 -2.34
N ILE A 83 13.03 -4.97 -1.36
CA ILE A 83 12.41 -6.08 -0.63
C ILE A 83 10.92 -6.10 -0.96
N GLU A 84 10.49 -7.16 -1.64
CA GLU A 84 9.11 -7.35 -2.08
C GLU A 84 8.16 -7.71 -0.91
N PRO A 85 6.84 -7.57 -1.10
CA PRO A 85 5.86 -8.06 -0.14
C PRO A 85 6.05 -9.55 0.16
N TYR A 86 5.95 -9.94 1.43
CA TYR A 86 6.06 -11.32 1.90
C TYR A 86 7.39 -12.00 1.56
N ALA A 87 8.47 -11.22 1.44
CA ALA A 87 9.79 -11.74 1.12
C ALA A 87 10.31 -12.79 2.13
N PHE A 88 9.98 -12.61 3.41
CA PHE A 88 10.39 -13.50 4.51
C PHE A 88 9.31 -14.51 4.91
N LEU A 89 8.27 -14.68 4.09
CA LEU A 89 7.20 -15.63 4.36
C LEU A 89 7.78 -17.05 4.45
N GLY A 90 7.31 -17.82 5.46
CA GLY A 90 7.84 -19.15 5.77
C GLY A 90 8.80 -19.19 6.96
N LEU A 91 9.32 -18.03 7.40
CA LEU A 91 10.23 -17.92 8.54
C LEU A 91 9.48 -17.60 9.86
N SER A 92 8.50 -18.43 10.23
CA SER A 92 7.60 -18.20 11.37
C SER A 92 8.30 -18.09 12.73
N ARG A 93 9.49 -18.69 12.84
CA ARG A 93 10.34 -18.74 14.05
C ARG A 93 11.53 -17.79 14.01
N LEU A 94 11.57 -16.87 13.05
CA LEU A 94 12.66 -15.91 12.93
C LEU A 94 12.69 -14.98 14.14
N HIS A 95 13.84 -14.89 14.79
CA HIS A 95 14.08 -14.00 15.93
C HIS A 95 14.96 -12.80 15.55
N LEU A 96 15.95 -13.02 14.67
CA LEU A 96 16.90 -12.00 14.27
C LEU A 96 17.00 -11.94 12.75
N LEU A 97 16.79 -10.74 12.21
CA LEU A 97 16.99 -10.41 10.81
C LEU A 97 18.03 -9.29 10.70
N ASP A 98 19.16 -9.60 10.08
CA ASP A 98 20.19 -8.61 9.78
C ASP A 98 20.21 -8.27 8.29
N LEU A 99 19.77 -7.05 7.97
CA LEU A 99 19.78 -6.45 6.65
C LEU A 99 20.80 -5.31 6.55
N SER A 100 21.72 -5.19 7.51
CA SER A 100 22.71 -4.12 7.58
C SER A 100 23.61 -4.06 6.34
N HIS A 101 24.15 -2.87 6.06
CA HIS A 101 25.10 -2.66 4.95
C HIS A 101 24.57 -3.11 3.57
N ASN A 102 23.26 -3.01 3.37
CA ASN A 102 22.62 -3.14 2.06
C ASN A 102 22.41 -1.76 1.42
N ARG A 103 21.66 -1.71 0.32
CA ARG A 103 21.50 -0.54 -0.56
C ARG A 103 20.02 -0.23 -0.79
N LEU A 104 19.21 -0.42 0.26
CA LEU A 104 17.76 -0.45 0.23
C LEU A 104 17.22 0.89 -0.30
N GLU A 105 16.54 0.78 -1.44
CA GLU A 105 15.78 1.83 -2.09
C GLU A 105 14.28 1.68 -1.81
N SER A 106 13.78 0.44 -1.68
CA SER A 106 12.38 0.13 -1.40
C SER A 106 12.21 -1.06 -0.48
N ILE A 107 11.33 -0.94 0.53
CA ILE A 107 10.93 -2.02 1.42
C ILE A 107 9.41 -2.01 1.48
N SER A 108 8.79 -3.10 1.01
CA SER A 108 7.34 -3.27 1.17
C SER A 108 6.96 -3.27 2.64
N THR A 109 5.86 -2.61 2.98
CA THR A 109 5.29 -2.65 4.34
C THR A 109 4.87 -4.05 4.76
N ARG A 110 4.52 -4.90 3.80
CA ARG A 110 4.23 -6.32 4.02
C ARG A 110 5.46 -7.22 3.86
N ALA A 111 6.67 -6.67 3.76
CA ALA A 111 7.89 -7.48 3.66
C ALA A 111 8.07 -8.39 4.88
N PHE A 112 7.75 -7.86 6.07
CA PHE A 112 7.91 -8.52 7.37
C PHE A 112 6.65 -9.29 7.82
N PHE A 113 5.64 -9.40 6.95
CA PHE A 113 4.42 -10.12 7.26
C PHE A 113 4.71 -11.60 7.52
N GLY A 114 4.12 -12.15 8.59
CA GLY A 114 4.31 -13.55 8.96
C GLY A 114 5.57 -13.84 9.77
N LEU A 115 6.16 -12.81 10.41
CA LEU A 115 7.29 -12.93 11.32
C LEU A 115 6.89 -12.66 12.80
N PRO A 116 5.99 -13.47 13.39
CA PRO A 116 5.41 -13.18 14.71
C PRO A 116 6.41 -13.26 15.87
N GLN A 117 7.55 -13.93 15.66
CA GLN A 117 8.60 -14.11 16.67
C GLN A 117 9.80 -13.17 16.49
N LEU A 118 9.75 -12.23 15.53
CA LEU A 118 10.88 -11.35 15.26
C LEU A 118 11.16 -10.45 16.46
N ARG A 119 12.39 -10.48 16.97
CA ARG A 119 12.84 -9.70 18.14
C ARG A 119 13.91 -8.67 17.80
N SER A 120 14.58 -8.80 16.67
CA SER A 120 15.71 -7.93 16.31
C SER A 120 15.77 -7.73 14.81
N LEU A 121 15.65 -6.47 14.38
CA LEU A 121 15.86 -6.05 12.99
C LEU A 121 17.00 -5.03 12.92
N TYR A 122 18.04 -5.38 12.17
CA TYR A 122 19.20 -4.52 11.93
C TYR A 122 19.11 -3.91 10.52
N LEU A 123 19.09 -2.57 10.45
CA LEU A 123 19.02 -1.79 9.20
C LEU A 123 20.14 -0.74 9.12
N ASN A 124 21.13 -0.86 9.99
CA ASN A 124 22.28 0.03 10.07
C ASN A 124 23.04 0.04 8.74
N TYR A 125 23.25 1.26 8.21
CA TYR A 125 23.91 1.50 6.92
C TYR A 125 23.24 0.80 5.73
N SER A 126 21.96 0.45 5.82
CA SER A 126 21.22 -0.21 4.74
C SER A 126 20.60 0.76 3.74
N PHE A 127 20.40 2.03 4.12
CA PHE A 127 19.81 3.05 3.25
C PHE A 127 20.92 3.90 2.65
N TYR A 128 21.04 3.93 1.32
CA TYR A 128 21.95 4.85 0.68
C TYR A 128 21.42 6.28 0.82
N LEU A 129 22.10 7.06 1.67
CA LEU A 129 22.12 8.51 1.53
C LEU A 129 22.71 8.81 0.15
N ARG A 130 21.87 9.16 -0.82
CA ARG A 130 22.34 9.78 -2.06
C ARG A 130 23.01 11.07 -1.61
N LYS A 131 24.35 11.10 -1.53
CA LYS A 131 25.09 12.34 -1.24
C LYS A 131 24.53 13.40 -2.20
N PRO A 132 24.13 14.60 -1.72
CA PRO A 132 23.72 15.65 -2.64
C PRO A 132 24.83 15.78 -3.69
N PRO A 133 24.50 15.93 -4.99
CA PRO A 133 25.52 16.21 -5.98
C PRO A 133 26.34 17.38 -5.43
N GLN A 134 27.65 17.18 -5.25
CA GLN A 134 28.53 18.27 -4.85
C GLN A 134 28.41 19.32 -5.95
N THR A 135 27.54 20.31 -5.76
CA THR A 135 27.70 21.59 -6.42
C THR A 135 29.02 22.11 -5.91
N ARG A 136 30.03 22.07 -6.79
CA ARG A 136 31.29 22.78 -6.56
C ARG A 136 30.92 24.22 -6.22
N SER A 137 31.07 24.59 -4.96
CA SER A 137 30.90 25.97 -4.53
C SER A 137 32.00 26.81 -5.15
N CYS A 138 31.61 27.80 -5.94
CA CYS A 138 32.46 28.96 -6.22
C CYS A 138 31.54 30.19 -6.29
N GLY A 139 31.64 31.06 -5.29
CA GLY A 139 31.01 32.39 -5.30
C GLY A 139 30.19 32.70 -4.04
N LYS A 140 30.75 33.56 -3.18
CA LYS A 140 30.02 34.23 -2.09
C LYS A 140 28.98 35.19 -2.68
N GLN A 141 27.77 35.24 -2.13
CA GLN A 141 27.14 36.49 -1.70
C GLN A 141 25.88 36.22 -0.87
N THR A 142 25.77 37.03 0.18
CA THR A 142 24.65 37.25 1.09
C THR A 142 23.38 37.66 0.35
N GLU A 143 22.28 36.93 0.54
CA GLU A 143 20.93 37.52 0.56
C GLU A 143 20.03 36.76 1.55
N SER A 144 19.40 37.53 2.42
CA SER A 144 18.31 37.12 3.29
C SER A 144 17.09 36.74 2.46
N TYR A 145 16.68 35.47 2.48
CA TYR A 145 15.34 35.05 2.07
C TYR A 145 14.71 34.16 3.13
N SER A 146 13.68 34.72 3.77
CA SER A 146 12.55 33.99 4.31
C SER A 146 12.01 33.05 3.24
N SER A 147 12.21 31.74 3.40
CA SER A 147 11.54 30.70 2.61
C SER A 147 11.47 29.41 3.43
N THR A 148 10.41 29.25 4.20
CA THR A 148 9.99 28.02 4.90
C THR A 148 9.57 26.88 3.96
N ALA A 149 10.07 26.85 2.72
CA ALA A 149 9.65 25.92 1.67
C ALA A 149 10.76 24.98 1.15
N ALA A 150 11.99 25.07 1.68
CA ALA A 150 13.12 24.28 1.19
C ALA A 150 13.48 23.03 2.02
N LEU A 151 12.77 22.76 3.12
CA LEU A 151 12.96 21.54 3.91
C LEU A 151 12.26 20.30 3.29
N ALA A 152 11.47 20.48 2.24
CA ALA A 152 10.64 19.44 1.64
C ALA A 152 11.34 18.55 0.58
N ARG A 153 12.66 18.69 0.36
CA ARG A 153 13.38 17.90 -0.67
C ARG A 153 14.73 17.38 -0.18
N LEU A 154 14.74 16.67 0.94
CA LEU A 154 15.88 15.82 1.31
C LEU A 154 15.61 14.40 0.79
N PRO A 155 16.28 13.95 -0.29
CA PRO A 155 16.18 12.57 -0.76
C PRO A 155 17.09 11.70 0.11
N GLY A 156 16.50 11.12 1.15
CA GLY A 156 17.18 10.21 2.07
C GLY A 156 16.21 9.51 3.02
N LEU A 157 14.95 9.37 2.62
CA LEU A 157 13.88 8.82 3.44
C LEU A 157 13.83 7.30 3.27
N ASN A 158 13.65 6.60 4.39
CA ASN A 158 13.27 5.18 4.39
C ASN A 158 12.00 5.01 3.52
N PRO A 159 11.92 3.98 2.68
CA PRO A 159 10.87 3.86 1.68
C PRO A 159 9.58 3.25 2.26
N PHE A 160 9.19 3.64 3.48
CA PHE A 160 7.98 3.11 4.09
C PHE A 160 6.75 3.82 3.54
N HIS A 161 5.87 3.03 2.93
CA HIS A 161 4.53 3.46 2.56
C HIS A 161 3.60 3.39 3.79
N CYS A 162 3.47 4.48 4.54
CA CYS A 162 2.74 4.57 5.81
C CYS A 162 1.22 4.67 5.64
N ASN A 163 0.64 3.65 5.04
CA ASN A 163 -0.79 3.37 5.02
C ASN A 163 -1.12 2.21 5.97
N CYS A 164 -2.31 1.63 5.83
CA CYS A 164 -2.73 0.54 6.69
C CYS A 164 -2.02 -0.80 6.45
N ASP A 165 -1.29 -0.95 5.34
CA ASP A 165 -0.39 -2.10 5.15
C ASP A 165 0.80 -2.10 6.10
N LEU A 166 1.12 -0.95 6.70
CA LEU A 166 2.19 -0.81 7.70
C LEU A 166 1.76 -1.28 9.08
N GLU A 167 0.48 -1.60 9.32
CA GLU A 167 -0.10 -1.83 10.64
C GLU A 167 0.71 -2.83 11.49
N GLU A 168 0.99 -4.02 10.96
CA GLU A 168 1.73 -5.08 11.65
C GLU A 168 3.15 -4.61 12.03
N PHE A 169 3.86 -3.99 11.08
CA PHE A 169 5.20 -3.45 11.31
C PHE A 169 5.20 -2.28 12.29
N TYR A 170 4.18 -1.43 12.27
CA TYR A 170 4.01 -0.32 13.19
C TYR A 170 3.85 -0.80 14.64
N TYR A 171 2.99 -1.79 14.88
CA TYR A 171 2.81 -2.37 16.21
C TYR A 171 4.05 -3.10 16.69
N TRP A 172 4.74 -3.81 15.80
CA TRP A 172 6.03 -4.40 16.07
C TRP A 172 7.07 -3.35 16.51
N LEU A 173 7.18 -2.24 15.78
CA LEU A 173 8.15 -1.17 16.05
C LEU A 173 7.89 -0.45 17.38
N LYS A 174 6.61 -0.24 17.75
CA LYS A 174 6.23 0.37 19.04
C LYS A 174 6.73 -0.45 20.24
N ASN A 175 7.03 -1.73 20.04
CA ASN A 175 7.71 -2.57 21.02
C ASN A 175 9.23 -2.29 20.99
N SER A 176 9.60 -1.09 21.44
CA SER A 176 10.89 -0.39 21.22
C SER A 176 12.20 -1.16 21.52
N SER A 177 12.16 -2.28 22.23
CA SER A 177 13.34 -3.12 22.46
C SER A 177 13.77 -3.95 21.25
N GLN A 178 13.00 -3.93 20.16
CA GLN A 178 13.15 -4.89 19.04
C GLN A 178 13.84 -4.33 17.78
N CYS A 179 14.07 -3.02 17.71
CA CYS A 179 14.81 -2.40 16.61
C CYS A 179 15.69 -1.25 17.11
N PRO A 180 17.02 -1.43 17.18
CA PRO A 180 17.94 -0.36 17.58
C PRO A 180 17.87 0.89 16.70
N ASP A 181 17.45 0.73 15.44
CA ASP A 181 17.36 1.81 14.44
C ASP A 181 15.97 2.47 14.36
N ALA A 182 15.02 2.11 15.23
CA ALA A 182 13.62 2.55 15.17
C ALA A 182 13.46 4.08 15.05
N GLY A 183 14.24 4.84 15.81
CA GLY A 183 14.18 6.32 15.84
C GLY A 183 14.62 7.02 14.55
N ARG A 184 15.05 6.26 13.53
CA ARG A 184 15.47 6.79 12.22
C ARG A 184 14.49 6.47 11.10
N LEU A 185 13.48 5.63 11.34
CA LEU A 185 12.53 5.17 10.32
C LEU A 185 11.50 6.25 10.01
N MET A 186 11.32 6.57 8.73
CA MET A 186 10.47 7.66 8.25
C MET A 186 9.56 7.19 7.11
N CYS A 187 8.42 7.85 6.95
CA CYS A 187 7.49 7.61 5.86
C CYS A 187 7.95 8.30 4.57
N SER A 188 7.93 7.57 3.45
CA SER A 188 8.10 8.13 2.10
C SER A 188 6.76 8.49 1.45
N GLU A 189 5.74 7.70 1.77
CA GLU A 189 4.36 7.82 1.29
C GLU A 189 3.37 7.55 2.43
N PRO A 190 2.08 7.96 2.31
CA PRO A 190 1.55 8.91 1.31
C PRO A 190 2.10 10.33 1.51
N GLU A 191 1.86 11.25 0.56
CA GLU A 191 2.41 12.62 0.63
C GLU A 191 2.04 13.36 1.93
N SER A 192 0.85 13.09 2.48
CA SER A 192 0.37 13.67 3.74
C SER A 192 1.20 13.29 4.96
N LYS A 193 1.93 12.16 4.90
CA LYS A 193 2.76 11.64 6.00
C LYS A 193 4.24 11.63 5.66
N ARG A 194 4.64 12.13 4.48
CA ARG A 194 6.03 12.12 4.02
C ARG A 194 6.94 12.84 5.03
N GLY A 195 8.01 12.16 5.45
CA GLY A 195 8.96 12.68 6.44
C GLY A 195 8.53 12.48 7.90
N ALA A 196 7.33 11.97 8.17
CA ALA A 196 6.93 11.59 9.52
C ALA A 196 7.76 10.39 10.01
N LEU A 197 8.14 10.39 11.29
CA LEU A 197 8.79 9.24 11.91
C LEU A 197 7.74 8.15 12.14
N VAL A 198 8.05 6.91 11.74
CA VAL A 198 7.14 5.76 11.90
C VAL A 198 6.78 5.55 13.37
N GLU A 199 7.75 5.72 14.27
CA GLU A 199 7.55 5.65 15.72
C GLU A 199 6.57 6.71 16.25
N ARG A 200 6.39 7.84 15.55
CA ARG A 200 5.51 8.94 15.96
C ARG A 200 4.11 8.88 15.33
N LEU A 201 3.85 7.91 14.45
CA LEU A 201 2.50 7.67 13.93
C LEU A 201 1.54 7.29 15.06
N ARG A 202 0.25 7.57 14.83
CA ARG A 202 -0.87 7.14 15.67
C ARG A 202 -1.45 5.84 15.11
N ALA A 203 -2.20 5.10 15.94
CA ALA A 203 -2.88 3.88 15.48
C ALA A 203 -3.85 4.16 14.32
N GLU A 204 -4.56 5.30 14.38
CA GLU A 204 -5.44 5.80 13.32
C GLU A 204 -4.72 6.01 11.98
N ASP A 205 -3.40 6.28 11.99
CA ASP A 205 -2.62 6.49 10.78
C ASP A 205 -2.38 5.17 10.01
N VAL A 206 -2.61 4.02 10.63
CA VAL A 206 -2.40 2.69 10.04
C VAL A 206 -3.64 1.80 10.14
N ASP A 207 -4.78 2.33 10.56
CA ASP A 207 -6.02 1.56 10.72
C ASP A 207 -6.80 1.49 9.40
N CYS A 208 -6.94 0.28 8.82
CA CYS A 208 -7.75 0.07 7.60
C CYS A 208 -9.27 0.19 7.88
N ASN A 209 -9.72 0.17 9.14
CA ASN A 209 -11.15 0.17 9.45
C ASN A 209 -11.83 1.51 9.16
N LEU A 210 -11.07 2.59 8.96
CA LEU A 210 -11.62 3.90 8.64
C LEU A 210 -12.20 3.97 7.21
N GLU A 211 -11.64 3.22 6.26
CA GLU A 211 -12.19 3.11 4.89
C GLU A 211 -13.57 2.43 4.88
N ASN A 212 -13.85 1.57 5.87
CA ASN A 212 -15.16 0.93 6.00
C ASN A 212 -16.27 1.91 6.43
N LEU A 213 -15.96 3.03 7.09
CA LEU A 213 -16.99 3.99 7.52
C LEU A 213 -17.64 4.74 6.34
N GLU A 214 -16.86 5.10 5.32
CA GLU A 214 -17.42 5.71 4.11
C GLU A 214 -18.26 4.71 3.33
N ALA A 215 -17.76 3.47 3.16
CA ALA A 215 -18.50 2.40 2.50
C ALA A 215 -19.84 2.10 3.21
N VAL A 216 -19.84 2.03 4.55
CA VAL A 216 -21.06 1.82 5.35
C VAL A 216 -22.06 2.98 5.20
N SER A 217 -21.58 4.23 5.10
CA SER A 217 -22.43 5.40 4.89
C SER A 217 -23.18 5.36 3.55
N TYR A 218 -22.48 5.02 2.45
CA TYR A 218 -23.11 4.93 1.13
C TYR A 218 -24.10 3.78 1.01
N VAL A 219 -23.81 2.63 1.64
CA VAL A 219 -24.75 1.50 1.70
C VAL A 219 -26.04 1.91 2.42
N PHE A 220 -25.93 2.63 3.54
CA PHE A 220 -27.10 3.14 4.26
C PHE A 220 -27.91 4.13 3.42
N LEU A 221 -27.24 5.07 2.74
CA LEU A 221 -27.90 6.00 1.80
C LEU A 221 -28.63 5.25 0.68
N GLY A 222 -28.01 4.22 0.10
CA GLY A 222 -28.62 3.38 -0.94
C GLY A 222 -29.88 2.66 -0.45
N LEU A 223 -29.86 2.11 0.76
CA LEU A 223 -31.03 1.46 1.38
C LEU A 223 -32.18 2.46 1.61
N VAL A 224 -31.87 3.66 2.10
CA VAL A 224 -32.87 4.71 2.31
C VAL A 224 -33.50 5.16 0.99
N LEU A 225 -32.70 5.39 -0.05
CA LEU A 225 -33.20 5.76 -1.38
C LEU A 225 -34.07 4.66 -2.01
N ALA A 226 -33.69 3.40 -1.85
CA ALA A 226 -34.48 2.26 -2.30
C ALA A 226 -35.85 2.20 -1.59
N LEU A 227 -35.88 2.39 -0.27
CA LEU A 227 -37.13 2.43 0.51
C LEU A 227 -38.03 3.58 0.07
N ILE A 228 -37.48 4.79 -0.14
CA ILE A 228 -38.23 5.93 -0.66
C ILE A 228 -38.82 5.59 -2.04
N GLY A 229 -38.03 4.98 -2.92
CA GLY A 229 -38.49 4.53 -4.24
C GLY A 229 -39.63 3.52 -4.18
N VAL A 230 -39.54 2.53 -3.29
CA VAL A 230 -40.60 1.53 -3.08
C VAL A 230 -41.89 2.18 -2.56
N VAL A 231 -41.78 3.07 -1.57
CA VAL A 231 -42.94 3.80 -1.03
C VAL A 231 -43.57 4.68 -2.12
N PHE A 232 -42.76 5.40 -2.90
CA PHE A 232 -43.25 6.22 -4.00
C PHE A 232 -43.99 5.40 -5.06
N LEU A 233 -43.40 4.27 -5.49
CA LEU A 233 -44.04 3.35 -6.44
C LEU A 233 -45.33 2.76 -5.88
N MET A 234 -45.37 2.44 -4.58
CA MET A 234 -46.58 1.97 -3.91
C MET A 234 -47.68 3.03 -3.92
N VAL A 235 -47.35 4.29 -3.62
CA VAL A 235 -48.30 5.42 -3.69
C VAL A 235 -48.83 5.62 -5.12
N LEU A 236 -47.96 5.56 -6.12
CA LEU A 236 -48.39 5.63 -7.53
C LEU A 236 -49.28 4.44 -7.92
N TYR A 237 -48.95 3.24 -7.44
CA TYR A 237 -49.72 2.03 -7.71
C TYR A 237 -51.12 2.10 -7.10
N LEU A 238 -51.21 2.48 -5.82
CA LEU A 238 -52.49 2.63 -5.12
C LEU A 238 -53.36 3.72 -5.77
N ASN A 239 -52.75 4.81 -6.22
CA ASN A 239 -53.45 5.92 -6.87
C ASN A 239 -53.58 5.81 -8.39
N ARG A 240 -53.18 4.68 -9.01
CA ARG A 240 -53.13 4.52 -10.48
C ARG A 240 -54.45 4.87 -11.19
N GLY A 241 -55.58 4.53 -10.58
CA GLY A 241 -56.91 4.79 -11.14
C GLY A 241 -57.29 6.28 -11.07
N GLY A 242 -56.94 6.95 -9.97
CA GLY A 242 -57.14 8.38 -9.78
C GLY A 242 -56.25 9.20 -10.71
N ILE A 243 -54.98 8.83 -10.83
CA ILE A 243 -54.01 9.45 -11.74
C ILE A 243 -54.49 9.31 -13.20
N LYS A 244 -54.97 8.13 -13.60
CA LYS A 244 -55.48 7.92 -14.96
C LYS A 244 -56.71 8.79 -15.27
N ARG A 245 -57.64 8.93 -14.31
CA ARG A 245 -58.79 9.85 -14.45
C ARG A 245 -58.34 11.31 -14.53
N TRP A 246 -57.46 11.73 -13.64
CA TRP A 246 -56.94 13.09 -13.63
C TRP A 246 -56.22 13.46 -14.94
N LEU A 247 -55.40 12.54 -15.47
CA LEU A 247 -54.69 12.73 -16.75
C LEU A 247 -55.67 12.87 -17.93
N ASN A 248 -56.74 12.06 -17.95
CA ASN A 248 -57.77 12.14 -18.98
C ASN A 248 -58.53 13.47 -18.90
N ASN A 249 -58.95 13.90 -17.70
CA ASN A 249 -59.63 15.17 -17.51
C ASN A 249 -58.76 16.37 -17.95
N ILE A 250 -57.45 16.33 -17.67
CA ILE A 250 -56.53 17.37 -18.15
C ILE A 250 -56.40 17.37 -19.66
N ARG A 251 -56.29 16.18 -20.28
CA ARG A 251 -56.22 16.06 -21.74
C ARG A 251 -57.48 16.65 -22.39
N GLU A 252 -58.64 16.35 -21.82
CA GLU A 252 -59.93 16.88 -22.28
C GLU A 252 -59.98 18.40 -22.12
N ALA A 253 -59.66 18.94 -20.94
CA ALA A 253 -59.63 20.38 -20.71
C ALA A 253 -58.64 21.14 -21.62
N CYS A 254 -57.49 20.52 -21.93
CA CYS A 254 -56.50 21.09 -22.84
C CYS A 254 -56.98 21.05 -24.30
N ARG A 255 -57.66 19.97 -24.70
CA ARG A 255 -58.28 19.84 -26.02
C ARG A 255 -59.35 20.90 -26.22
N ASP A 256 -60.23 21.10 -25.24
CA ASP A 256 -61.30 22.09 -25.29
C ASP A 256 -60.73 23.52 -25.44
N GLN A 257 -59.67 23.84 -24.67
CA GLN A 257 -58.96 25.11 -24.82
C GLN A 257 -58.37 25.29 -26.21
N MET A 258 -57.70 24.26 -26.75
CA MET A 258 -57.10 24.31 -28.08
C MET A 258 -58.15 24.53 -29.18
N GLU A 259 -59.31 23.86 -29.09
CA GLU A 259 -60.42 24.02 -30.02
C GLU A 259 -61.01 25.46 -29.97
N ILE A 260 -61.11 26.05 -28.78
CA ILE A 260 -61.53 27.46 -28.62
C ILE A 260 -60.53 28.43 -29.24
N TYR A 261 -59.23 28.21 -29.04
CA TYR A 261 -58.18 29.04 -29.66
C TYR A 261 -58.22 28.93 -31.19
N HIS A 262 -58.41 27.71 -31.72
CA HIS A 262 -58.51 27.48 -33.15
C HIS A 262 -59.71 28.22 -33.77
N TYR A 263 -60.88 28.14 -33.14
CA TYR A 263 -62.08 28.83 -33.59
C TYR A 263 -61.91 30.36 -33.60
N ARG A 264 -61.34 30.94 -32.52
CA ARG A 264 -61.05 32.39 -32.49
C ARG A 264 -60.06 32.81 -33.57
N TYR A 265 -59.00 32.02 -33.76
CA TYR A 265 -57.99 32.32 -34.78
C TYR A 265 -58.60 32.34 -36.19
N GLU A 266 -59.44 31.35 -36.53
CA GLU A 266 -60.16 31.32 -37.82
C GLU A 266 -61.11 32.51 -37.99
N GLN A 267 -61.76 32.96 -36.92
CA GLN A 267 -62.68 34.10 -36.96
C GLN A 267 -61.95 35.45 -37.12
N ASP A 268 -60.83 35.66 -36.42
CA ASP A 268 -60.04 36.89 -36.49
C ASP A 268 -59.21 36.99 -37.78
N SER A 269 -58.94 35.86 -38.45
CA SER A 269 -58.21 35.82 -39.72
C SER A 269 -59.11 35.87 -40.96
N ASP A 270 -60.44 35.93 -40.81
CA ASP A 270 -61.37 36.11 -41.93
C ASP A 270 -61.27 37.55 -42.49
N PRO A 271 -60.76 37.75 -43.72
CA PRO A 271 -60.58 39.07 -44.32
C PRO A 271 -61.90 39.82 -44.57
N ARG A 272 -63.07 39.17 -44.41
CA ARG A 272 -64.38 39.82 -44.54
C ARG A 272 -64.75 40.66 -43.33
N LEU A 273 -64.27 40.32 -42.13
CA LEU A 273 -64.54 41.07 -40.89
C LEU A 273 -63.63 42.29 -40.72
N ALA A 274 -62.41 42.26 -41.28
CA ALA A 274 -61.48 43.40 -41.28
C ALA A 274 -62.04 44.65 -42.02
N ASN A 275 -63.03 44.46 -42.90
CA ASN A 275 -63.65 45.53 -43.69
C ASN A 275 -64.91 46.14 -43.05
N VAL A 276 -65.32 45.69 -41.86
CA VAL A 276 -66.52 46.19 -41.14
C VAL A 276 -66.15 47.20 -40.03
N ALA A 277 -64.87 47.36 -39.72
CA ALA A 277 -64.37 48.33 -38.75
C ALA A 277 -63.82 49.60 -39.43
N VAL A 278 -64.70 50.41 -40.02
CA VAL A 278 -64.49 51.85 -40.33
C VAL A 278 -65.78 52.60 -40.02
#